data_AF-A0A6V8KFN7-F1
#
_entry.id   AF-A0A6V8KFN7-F1
#
_cell.length_a   1.000
_cell.length_b   1.000
_cell.length_c   1.000
_cell.angle_alpha   90.00
_cell.angle_beta   90.00
_cell.angle_gamma   90.00
#
_symmetry.space_group_name_H-M   'P 1'
#
loop_
_entity.id
_entity.type
_entity.pdbx_description
1 polymer ?
#
loop_
_entity_poly.entity_id
_entity_poly.type
_entity_poly.pdbx_seq_one_letter_code
_entity_poly.pdbx_strand_id
1 'polypeptide(L)'
;MTAPNRAELAQDALFWSAVADAAKEKAQRARAALDSQARAELERDGVAPTWRIPGVGTVPLSLTSDSVDVTDPDAYLAWVAKRHPTEVETTVHVRPAFDKAVREAAAKRGAPCDEQGEVIPGLTYRSGGAPRGVSIRPSTDARAAAARAAERFLAQAAQAESEVAA
;
A
#
# COMPACT_ATOMS: atom_id res chain seq x y z
N MET A 1 -8.59 39.83 1.57
CA MET A 1 -8.79 38.40 1.86
C MET A 1 -7.78 38.00 2.92
N THR A 2 -8.22 37.77 4.15
CA THR A 2 -7.35 37.39 5.28
C THR A 2 -6.90 35.93 5.11
N ALA A 3 -5.63 35.63 5.37
CA ALA A 3 -5.13 34.26 5.28
C ALA A 3 -5.82 33.37 6.34
N PRO A 4 -6.22 32.12 5.99
CA PRO A 4 -6.94 31.24 6.90
C PRO A 4 -6.10 30.89 8.14
N ASN A 5 -6.75 30.82 9.31
CA ASN A 5 -6.07 30.50 10.56
C ASN A 5 -5.66 29.03 10.57
N ARG A 6 -4.46 28.73 11.09
CA ARG A 6 -3.93 27.36 11.18
C ARG A 6 -4.84 26.41 11.95
N ALA A 7 -5.60 26.92 12.92
CA ALA A 7 -6.56 26.13 13.69
C ALA A 7 -7.73 25.65 12.82
N GLU A 8 -8.27 26.50 11.96
CA GLU A 8 -9.36 26.18 11.03
C GLU A 8 -8.89 25.14 10.01
N LEU A 9 -7.69 25.34 9.44
CA LEU A 9 -7.08 24.38 8.52
C LEU A 9 -6.86 23.00 9.16
N ALA A 10 -6.50 22.94 10.44
CA ALA A 10 -6.32 21.68 11.17
C ALA A 10 -7.66 20.98 11.46
N GLN A 11 -8.69 21.74 11.83
CA GLN A 11 -10.05 21.23 12.05
C GLN A 11 -10.64 20.67 10.76
N ASP A 12 -10.50 21.39 9.65
CA ASP A 12 -10.93 20.93 8.33
C ASP A 12 -10.21 19.64 7.93
N ALA A 13 -8.89 19.57 8.12
CA ALA A 13 -8.13 18.37 7.81
C ALA A 13 -8.58 17.15 8.64
N LEU A 14 -8.89 17.34 9.94
CA LEU A 14 -9.41 16.29 10.80
C LEU A 14 -10.81 15.83 10.37
N PHE A 15 -11.70 16.77 10.07
CA PHE A 15 -13.05 16.49 9.59
C PHE A 15 -13.01 15.65 8.31
N TRP A 16 -12.25 16.09 7.31
CA TRP A 16 -12.15 15.38 6.03
C TRP A 16 -11.47 14.02 6.14
N SER A 17 -10.52 13.86 7.08
CA SER A 17 -9.93 12.55 7.37
C SER A 17 -10.97 11.57 7.93
N ALA A 18 -11.81 12.03 8.88
CA ALA A 18 -12.88 11.21 9.43
C ALA A 18 -13.93 10.82 8.37
N VAL A 19 -14.27 11.75 7.46
CA VAL A 19 -15.16 11.46 6.32
C VAL A 19 -14.55 10.38 5.40
N ALA A 20 -13.25 10.47 5.10
CA ALA A 20 -12.57 9.50 4.26
C ALA A 20 -12.57 8.09 4.87
N ASP A 21 -12.33 7.98 6.18
CA ASP A 21 -12.35 6.70 6.89
C ASP A 21 -13.74 6.07 6.88
N ALA A 22 -14.79 6.85 7.19
CA ALA A 22 -16.16 6.37 7.16
C ALA A 22 -16.60 5.91 5.74
N ALA A 23 -16.20 6.63 4.70
CA ALA A 23 -16.47 6.26 3.32
C ALA A 23 -15.76 4.94 2.93
N LYS A 24 -14.50 4.76 3.38
CA LYS A 24 -13.72 3.54 3.16
C LYS A 24 -14.40 2.33 3.80
N GLU A 25 -14.83 2.43 5.04
CA GLU A 25 -15.54 1.34 5.72
C GLU A 25 -16.84 0.96 4.99
N LYS A 26 -17.62 1.95 4.56
CA LYS A 26 -18.86 1.70 3.82
C LYS A 26 -18.60 0.94 2.51
N ALA A 27 -17.57 1.34 1.76
CA ALA A 27 -17.17 0.65 0.53
C ALA A 27 -16.70 -0.79 0.80
N GLN A 28 -15.97 -1.03 1.90
CA GLN A 28 -15.55 -2.37 2.31
C GLN A 28 -16.74 -3.28 2.64
N ARG A 29 -17.73 -2.79 3.40
CA ARG A 29 -18.95 -3.55 3.71
C ARG A 29 -19.73 -3.94 2.45
N ALA A 30 -19.86 -3.02 1.48
CA ALA A 30 -20.53 -3.32 0.21
C ALA A 30 -19.80 -4.40 -0.60
N ARG A 31 -18.45 -4.38 -0.63
CA ARG A 31 -17.65 -5.42 -1.30
C ARG A 31 -17.79 -6.78 -0.63
N ALA A 32 -17.78 -6.82 0.70
CA ALA A 32 -17.96 -8.06 1.45
C ALA A 32 -19.34 -8.70 1.18
N ALA A 33 -20.38 -7.88 1.05
CA ALA A 33 -21.71 -8.37 0.69
C ALA A 33 -21.75 -8.96 -0.73
N LEU A 34 -21.11 -8.31 -1.71
CA LEU A 34 -20.99 -8.85 -3.08
C LEU A 34 -20.19 -10.15 -3.12
N ASP A 35 -19.08 -10.25 -2.39
CA ASP A 35 -18.29 -11.49 -2.30
C ASP A 35 -19.11 -12.65 -1.71
N SER A 36 -19.85 -12.39 -0.62
CA SER A 36 -20.72 -13.40 -0.02
C SER A 36 -21.81 -13.89 -0.97
N GLN A 37 -22.41 -13.00 -1.76
CA GLN A 37 -23.41 -13.38 -2.78
C GLN A 37 -22.78 -14.20 -3.91
N ALA A 38 -21.61 -13.80 -4.39
CA ALA A 38 -20.93 -14.50 -5.47
C ALA A 38 -20.51 -15.92 -5.05
N ARG A 39 -20.06 -16.10 -3.80
CA ARG A 39 -19.73 -17.42 -3.24
C ARG A 39 -20.96 -18.32 -3.10
N ALA A 40 -22.08 -17.77 -2.63
CA ALA A 40 -23.32 -18.52 -2.53
C ALA A 40 -23.83 -18.98 -3.92
N GLU A 41 -23.67 -18.13 -4.94
CA GLU A 41 -24.01 -18.48 -6.33
C GLU A 41 -23.06 -19.57 -6.88
N LEU A 42 -21.75 -19.46 -6.65
CA LEU A 42 -20.78 -20.51 -7.00
C LEU A 42 -21.12 -21.85 -6.34
N GLU A 43 -21.47 -21.85 -5.05
CA GLU A 43 -21.83 -23.06 -4.32
C GLU A 43 -23.12 -23.70 -4.85
N ARG A 44 -24.10 -22.87 -5.22
CA ARG A 44 -25.38 -23.33 -5.77
C ARG A 44 -25.24 -23.88 -7.20
N ASP A 45 -24.50 -23.19 -8.06
CA ASP A 45 -24.52 -23.41 -9.50
C ASP A 45 -23.26 -24.14 -10.01
N GLY A 46 -22.23 -24.26 -9.18
CA GLY A 46 -20.96 -24.90 -9.52
C GLY A 46 -20.09 -24.11 -10.52
N VAL A 47 -20.54 -22.91 -10.91
CA VAL A 47 -19.86 -22.04 -11.88
C VAL A 47 -19.66 -20.67 -11.27
N ALA A 48 -18.46 -20.11 -11.43
CA ALA A 48 -18.15 -18.78 -10.91
C ALA A 48 -18.98 -17.70 -11.61
N PRO A 49 -19.75 -16.89 -10.87
CA PRO A 49 -20.61 -15.90 -11.49
C PRO A 49 -19.81 -14.75 -12.10
N THR A 50 -20.35 -14.20 -13.18
CA THR A 50 -19.89 -12.95 -13.77
C THR A 50 -21.08 -12.03 -13.97
N TRP A 51 -21.25 -11.06 -13.08
CA TRP A 51 -22.37 -10.12 -13.16
C TRP A 51 -22.03 -8.98 -14.10
N ARG A 52 -22.94 -8.67 -15.04
CA ARG A 52 -22.85 -7.49 -15.90
C ARG A 52 -23.89 -6.48 -15.44
N ILE A 53 -23.44 -5.43 -14.77
CA ILE A 53 -24.33 -4.45 -14.13
C ILE A 53 -24.31 -3.15 -14.94
N PRO A 54 -25.43 -2.74 -15.56
CA PRO A 54 -25.52 -1.50 -16.33
C PRO A 54 -25.10 -0.28 -15.50
N GLY A 55 -24.23 0.56 -16.06
CA GLY A 55 -23.72 1.77 -15.38
C GLY A 55 -22.65 1.52 -14.32
N VAL A 56 -22.30 0.27 -14.00
CA VAL A 56 -21.22 -0.09 -13.06
C VAL A 56 -20.08 -0.82 -13.76
N GLY A 57 -20.40 -1.83 -14.57
CA GLY A 57 -19.43 -2.66 -15.28
C GLY A 57 -19.57 -4.15 -14.99
N THR A 58 -18.51 -4.90 -15.26
CA THR A 58 -18.46 -6.35 -15.06
C THR A 58 -17.82 -6.68 -13.70
N VAL A 59 -18.47 -7.54 -12.91
CA VAL A 59 -18.01 -8.02 -11.62
C VAL A 59 -17.86 -9.54 -11.67
N PRO A 60 -16.67 -10.07 -12.03
CA PRO A 60 -16.42 -11.50 -12.01
C PRO A 60 -16.05 -11.97 -10.59
N LEU A 61 -16.47 -13.18 -10.22
CA LEU A 61 -15.81 -13.93 -9.16
C LEU A 61 -14.57 -14.62 -9.75
N SER A 62 -13.39 -14.12 -9.43
CA SER A 62 -12.14 -14.76 -9.83
C SER A 62 -11.89 -16.02 -9.00
N LEU A 63 -11.75 -17.16 -9.66
CA LEU A 63 -11.25 -18.37 -9.03
C LEU A 63 -9.73 -18.40 -9.10
N THR A 64 -9.10 -18.96 -8.07
CA THR A 64 -7.70 -19.37 -8.16
C THR A 64 -7.60 -20.53 -9.15
N SER A 65 -6.61 -20.49 -10.03
CA SER A 65 -6.25 -21.64 -10.84
C SER A 65 -5.48 -22.65 -10.00
N ASP A 66 -5.48 -23.92 -10.43
CA ASP A 66 -4.55 -24.91 -9.90
C ASP A 66 -3.12 -24.36 -9.97
N SER A 67 -2.44 -24.33 -8.82
CA SER A 67 -1.04 -23.96 -8.70
C SER A 67 -0.27 -25.14 -8.14
N VAL A 68 0.92 -25.36 -8.67
CA VAL A 68 1.90 -26.25 -8.05
C VAL A 68 2.88 -25.39 -7.30
N ASP A 69 2.85 -25.51 -5.98
CA ASP A 69 3.83 -24.88 -5.12
C ASP A 69 5.05 -25.78 -4.98
N VAL A 70 6.24 -25.18 -4.96
CA VAL A 70 7.47 -25.89 -4.67
C VAL A 70 7.52 -26.17 -3.17
N THR A 71 7.09 -27.38 -2.78
CA THR A 71 7.08 -27.81 -1.37
C THR A 71 8.48 -28.12 -0.82
N ASP A 72 9.43 -28.43 -1.71
CA ASP A 72 10.85 -28.66 -1.40
C ASP A 72 11.72 -27.86 -2.38
N PRO A 73 12.11 -26.62 -2.02
CA PRO A 73 12.91 -25.75 -2.88
C PRO A 73 14.27 -26.31 -3.24
N ASP A 74 14.93 -27.03 -2.33
CA ASP A 74 16.28 -27.54 -2.56
C ASP A 74 16.25 -28.80 -3.45
N ALA A 75 15.29 -29.71 -3.25
CA ALA A 75 15.12 -30.86 -4.14
C ALA A 75 14.68 -30.43 -5.55
N TYR A 76 13.82 -29.41 -5.63
CA TYR A 76 13.45 -28.79 -6.90
C TYR A 76 14.67 -28.13 -7.54
N LEU A 77 15.39 -27.27 -6.82
CA LEU A 77 16.60 -26.60 -7.30
C LEU A 77 17.67 -27.60 -7.75
N ALA A 78 17.88 -28.72 -7.04
CA ALA A 78 18.82 -29.76 -7.42
C ALA A 78 18.35 -30.53 -8.67
N TRP A 79 17.04 -30.82 -8.78
CA TRP A 79 16.47 -31.42 -9.99
C TRP A 79 16.59 -30.49 -11.20
N VAL A 80 16.32 -29.18 -11.01
CA VAL A 80 16.47 -28.14 -12.03
C VAL A 80 17.94 -27.97 -12.39
N ALA A 81 18.85 -27.82 -11.43
CA ALA A 81 20.29 -27.72 -11.67
C ALA A 81 20.84 -28.94 -12.44
N LYS A 82 20.29 -30.13 -12.19
CA LYS A 82 20.70 -31.37 -12.87
C LYS A 82 20.14 -31.51 -14.29
N ARG A 83 18.88 -31.13 -14.52
CA ARG A 83 18.20 -31.31 -15.83
C ARG A 83 18.22 -30.06 -16.72
N HIS A 84 18.22 -28.90 -16.10
CA HIS A 84 18.13 -27.57 -16.69
C HIS A 84 19.15 -26.63 -16.02
N PRO A 85 20.46 -26.92 -16.10
CA PRO A 85 21.50 -26.12 -15.43
C PRO A 85 21.54 -24.66 -15.87
N THR A 86 21.02 -24.34 -17.07
CA THR A 86 20.91 -22.96 -17.58
C THR A 86 19.84 -22.13 -16.88
N GLU A 87 18.95 -22.76 -16.12
CA GLU A 87 17.82 -22.10 -15.44
C GLU A 87 18.11 -21.83 -13.95
N VAL A 88 19.36 -22.01 -13.50
CA VAL A 88 19.77 -21.79 -12.11
C VAL A 88 20.73 -20.61 -12.03
N GLU A 89 20.34 -19.60 -11.26
CA GLU A 89 21.19 -18.45 -10.91
C GLU A 89 21.73 -18.62 -9.47
N THR A 90 23.00 -18.28 -9.23
CA THR A 90 23.64 -18.31 -7.90
C THR A 90 24.04 -16.90 -7.49
N THR A 91 23.51 -16.40 -6.38
CA THR A 91 23.81 -15.04 -5.88
C THR A 91 24.52 -15.07 -4.52
N VAL A 92 25.65 -14.39 -4.39
CA VAL A 92 26.43 -14.24 -3.15
C VAL A 92 26.19 -12.85 -2.56
N HIS A 93 25.83 -12.75 -1.28
CA HIS A 93 25.56 -11.46 -0.62
C HIS A 93 26.08 -11.39 0.83
N VAL A 94 26.30 -10.16 1.31
CA VAL A 94 26.77 -9.86 2.67
C VAL A 94 25.64 -10.07 3.66
N ARG A 95 25.95 -10.68 4.82
CA ARG A 95 24.96 -10.97 5.86
C ARG A 95 24.27 -9.68 6.33
N PRO A 96 22.92 -9.56 6.25
CA PRO A 96 22.23 -8.30 6.57
C PRO A 96 22.44 -7.78 8.00
N ALA A 97 22.61 -8.66 9.00
CA ALA A 97 22.89 -8.23 10.37
C ALA A 97 24.34 -7.77 10.56
N PHE A 98 25.27 -8.38 9.84
CA PHE A 98 26.65 -7.92 9.80
C PHE A 98 26.71 -6.58 9.08
N ASP A 99 26.09 -6.45 7.90
CA ASP A 99 25.92 -5.18 7.18
C ASP A 99 25.32 -4.10 8.09
N LYS A 100 24.21 -4.43 8.77
CA LYS A 100 23.54 -3.52 9.69
C LYS A 100 24.43 -3.14 10.87
N ALA A 101 25.05 -4.11 11.56
CA ALA A 101 25.91 -3.84 12.71
C ALA A 101 27.14 -3.02 12.31
N VAL A 102 27.75 -3.34 11.17
CA VAL A 102 28.86 -2.59 10.58
C VAL A 102 28.44 -1.16 10.29
N ARG A 103 27.28 -0.96 9.65
CA ARG A 103 26.75 0.37 9.33
C ARG A 103 26.31 1.17 10.56
N GLU A 104 25.72 0.51 11.56
CA GLU A 104 25.30 1.14 12.82
C GLU A 104 26.50 1.52 13.69
N ALA A 105 27.52 0.66 13.76
CA ALA A 105 28.75 0.93 14.48
C ALA A 105 29.52 2.09 13.83
N ALA A 106 29.62 2.11 12.50
CA ALA A 106 30.14 3.25 11.74
C ALA A 106 29.32 4.54 11.97
N ALA A 107 27.99 4.45 11.94
CA ALA A 107 27.13 5.61 12.20
C ALA A 107 27.32 6.18 13.62
N LYS A 108 27.46 5.32 14.64
CA LYS A 108 27.76 5.75 16.03
C LYS A 108 29.10 6.47 16.16
N ARG A 109 30.08 6.11 15.32
CA ARG A 109 31.41 6.75 15.27
C ARG A 109 31.41 8.05 14.47
N GLY A 110 30.33 8.35 13.73
CA GLY A 110 30.27 9.53 12.87
C GLY A 110 31.13 9.43 11.60
N ALA A 111 31.66 8.24 11.30
CA ALA A 111 32.55 7.99 10.16
C ALA A 111 32.40 6.54 9.65
N PRO A 112 32.54 6.28 8.34
CA PRO A 112 32.40 4.94 7.76
C PRO A 112 33.66 4.07 7.98
N CYS A 113 34.01 3.81 9.24
CA CYS A 113 35.16 2.97 9.61
C CYS A 113 34.77 1.82 10.54
N ASP A 114 35.60 0.77 10.54
CA ASP A 114 35.49 -0.39 11.42
C ASP A 114 35.95 -0.08 12.86
N GLU A 115 36.20 -1.11 13.67
CA GLU A 115 36.59 -0.93 15.06
C GLU A 115 38.06 -0.52 15.22
N GLN A 116 38.88 -0.83 14.22
CA GLN A 116 40.31 -0.54 14.13
C GLN A 116 40.57 0.84 13.49
N GLY A 117 39.53 1.49 12.98
CA GLY A 117 39.61 2.77 12.27
C GLY A 117 39.91 2.61 10.79
N GLU A 118 39.91 1.38 10.26
CA GLU A 118 40.02 1.13 8.83
C GLU A 118 38.73 1.59 8.14
N VAL A 119 38.89 2.35 7.06
CA VAL A 119 37.74 2.86 6.29
C VAL A 119 37.08 1.68 5.58
N ILE A 120 35.81 1.44 5.87
CA ILE A 120 35.04 0.36 5.23
C ILE A 120 34.72 0.79 3.81
N PRO A 121 35.25 0.10 2.78
CA PRO A 121 35.00 0.48 1.40
C PRO A 121 33.50 0.45 1.07
N GLY A 122 33.03 1.44 0.31
CA GLY A 122 31.64 1.50 -0.18
C GLY A 122 30.61 2.12 0.77
N LEU A 123 31.01 2.65 1.93
CA LEU A 123 30.13 3.35 2.87
C LEU A 123 30.39 4.86 2.93
N THR A 124 29.35 5.66 3.16
CA THR A 124 29.45 7.14 3.34
C THR A 124 28.58 7.57 4.52
N TYR A 125 29.12 8.43 5.38
CA TYR A 125 28.37 8.99 6.50
C TYR A 125 27.52 10.20 6.06
N ARG A 126 26.27 10.25 6.52
CA ARG A 126 25.38 11.42 6.37
C ARG A 126 24.83 11.80 7.75
N SER A 127 24.90 13.08 8.10
CA SER A 127 24.31 13.60 9.34
C SER A 127 22.78 13.46 9.31
N GLY A 128 22.22 12.87 10.37
CA GLY A 128 20.77 12.81 10.61
C GLY A 128 20.25 14.07 11.32
N GLY A 129 18.91 14.15 11.51
CA GLY A 129 18.26 15.19 12.33
C GLY A 129 17.23 16.08 11.61
N ALA A 130 17.11 15.96 10.28
CA ALA A 130 16.08 16.67 9.53
C ALA A 130 14.75 15.87 9.51
N PRO A 131 13.59 16.46 9.83
CA PRO A 131 12.29 15.79 9.73
C PRO A 131 11.99 15.34 8.29
N ARG A 132 11.57 14.07 8.10
CA ARG A 132 11.25 13.50 6.76
C ARG A 132 9.75 13.49 6.41
N GLY A 133 8.89 13.97 7.31
CA GLY A 133 7.44 14.11 7.12
C GLY A 133 6.62 12.83 7.28
N VAL A 134 5.29 12.98 7.30
CA VAL A 134 4.29 11.88 7.35
C VAL A 134 3.93 11.45 5.93
N SER A 135 3.81 10.13 5.68
CA SER A 135 3.59 9.57 4.33
C SER A 135 2.32 8.71 4.26
N ILE A 136 1.41 9.07 3.35
CA ILE A 136 0.16 8.36 3.03
C ILE A 136 0.18 8.05 1.52
N ARG A 137 -0.16 6.81 1.10
CA ARG A 137 -0.07 6.38 -0.32
C ARG A 137 -1.36 5.71 -0.85
N PRO A 138 -2.29 6.49 -1.44
CA PRO A 138 -3.53 5.97 -2.05
C PRO A 138 -3.41 5.68 -3.57
N SER A 139 -4.31 4.85 -4.13
CA SER A 139 -4.36 4.49 -5.56
C SER A 139 -5.03 5.55 -6.45
N THR A 140 -4.82 5.48 -7.77
CA THR A 140 -5.23 6.52 -8.73
C THR A 140 -6.74 6.69 -8.86
N ASP A 141 -7.48 5.60 -9.03
CA ASP A 141 -8.96 5.66 -9.09
C ASP A 141 -9.58 5.98 -7.73
N ALA A 142 -8.93 5.56 -6.63
CA ALA A 142 -9.34 5.96 -5.28
C ALA A 142 -9.14 7.47 -5.06
N ARG A 143 -8.09 8.07 -5.62
CA ARG A 143 -7.81 9.51 -5.58
C ARG A 143 -8.83 10.29 -6.41
N ALA A 144 -9.22 9.78 -7.58
CA ALA A 144 -10.16 10.43 -8.48
C ALA A 144 -11.63 10.30 -8.02
N ALA A 145 -12.01 9.14 -7.47
CA ALA A 145 -13.34 8.94 -6.88
C ALA A 145 -13.50 9.71 -5.55
N ALA A 146 -12.45 9.79 -4.73
CA ALA A 146 -12.44 10.64 -3.52
C ALA A 146 -12.59 12.13 -3.89
N ALA A 147 -11.92 12.60 -4.94
CA ALA A 147 -12.05 13.98 -5.43
C ALA A 147 -13.48 14.33 -5.87
N ARG A 148 -14.12 13.49 -6.70
CA ARG A 148 -15.51 13.73 -7.18
C ARG A 148 -16.57 13.59 -6.09
N ALA A 149 -16.27 12.84 -5.03
CA ALA A 149 -17.15 12.74 -3.86
C ALA A 149 -16.99 13.95 -2.94
N ALA A 150 -15.75 14.42 -2.73
CA ALA A 150 -15.46 15.62 -1.92
C ALA A 150 -16.04 16.90 -2.54
N GLU A 151 -15.94 17.06 -3.87
CA GLU A 151 -16.50 18.22 -4.58
C GLU A 151 -18.02 18.32 -4.43
N ARG A 152 -18.74 17.19 -4.49
CA ARG A 152 -20.20 17.17 -4.30
C ARG A 152 -20.60 17.49 -2.87
N PHE A 153 -19.82 17.02 -1.89
CA PHE A 153 -20.07 17.32 -0.49
C PHE A 153 -19.81 18.80 -0.17
N LEU A 154 -18.72 19.38 -0.68
CA LEU A 154 -18.38 20.80 -0.48
C LEU A 154 -19.42 21.74 -1.10
N ALA A 155 -19.92 21.40 -2.29
CA ALA A 155 -20.97 22.18 -2.94
C ALA A 155 -22.28 22.19 -2.11
N GLN A 156 -22.62 21.07 -1.46
CA GLN A 156 -23.80 20.97 -0.60
C GLN A 156 -23.62 21.71 0.74
N ALA A 157 -22.41 21.69 1.31
CA ALA A 157 -22.10 22.42 2.54
C ALA A 157 -22.16 23.94 2.35
N ALA A 158 -21.65 24.46 1.22
CA ALA A 158 -21.69 25.89 0.90
C ALA A 158 -23.11 26.44 0.67
N GLN A 159 -24.01 25.59 0.17
CA GLN A 159 -25.43 25.94 0.04
C GLN A 159 -26.12 26.03 1.41
N ALA A 160 -25.78 25.14 2.34
CA ALA A 160 -26.32 25.17 3.70
C ALA A 160 -25.86 26.40 4.51
N GLU A 161 -24.65 26.91 4.31
CA GLU A 161 -24.18 28.13 5.00
C GLU A 161 -24.83 29.41 4.45
N SER A 162 -25.13 29.44 3.15
CA SER A 162 -25.80 30.60 2.52
C SER A 162 -27.26 30.74 2.97
N GLU A 163 -27.92 29.64 3.35
CA GLU A 163 -29.27 29.64 3.94
C GLU A 163 -29.30 30.05 5.41
N VAL A 164 -28.19 29.94 6.14
CA VAL A 164 -28.11 30.30 7.57
C VAL A 164 -27.70 31.77 7.76
N ALA A 165 -27.13 32.41 6.74
CA ALA A 165 -26.72 33.82 6.76
C ALA A 165 -27.75 34.81 6.16
N ALA A 166 -28.86 34.30 5.63
CA ALA A 166 -30.01 35.08 5.14
C ALA A 166 -31.11 35.15 6.21
#